data_AF-A0AAV7K946-F1
#
_entry.id   AF-A0AAV7K946-F1
#
_cell.length_a   1.000
_cell.length_b   1.000
_cell.length_c   1.000
_cell.angle_alpha   90.00
_cell.angle_beta   90.00
_cell.angle_gamma   90.00
#
_symmetry.space_group_name_H-M   'P 1'
#
loop_
_entity.id
_entity.type
_entity.pdbx_description
1 polymer ?
#
loop_
_entity_poly.entity_id
_entity_poly.type
_entity_poly.pdbx_seq_one_letter_code
_entity_poly.pdbx_strand_id
1 'polypeptide(L)'
;MGLEDLAMFRTVPGCVVFYPSDVVSAERALELAANYRGMTYTRTTRAETEVMYGPDEVFEIGKGKIVRQSVGDKLTVVAAGITLHETLKAADILAGEGM
;
A
#
# COMPACT_ATOMS: atom_id res chain seq x y z
N MET A 1 -9.16 11.66 10.84
CA MET A 1 -9.16 10.19 10.71
C MET A 1 -10.31 9.85 9.79
N GLY A 2 -10.05 9.37 8.57
CA GLY A 2 -11.10 8.83 7.71
C GLY A 2 -11.13 7.33 7.93
N LEU A 3 -12.22 6.77 8.46
CA LEU A 3 -12.35 5.33 8.67
C LEU A 3 -13.27 4.69 7.62
N GLU A 4 -14.05 5.53 6.95
CA GLU A 4 -15.03 5.21 5.93
C GLU A 4 -14.64 5.76 4.54
N ASP A 5 -13.53 6.50 4.45
CA ASP A 5 -13.03 7.14 3.22
C ASP A 5 -12.81 6.13 2.08
N LEU A 6 -12.15 5.00 2.37
CA LEU A 6 -11.96 3.94 1.39
C LEU A 6 -13.31 3.36 0.93
N ALA A 7 -14.27 3.18 1.84
CA ALA A 7 -15.60 2.69 1.47
C ALA A 7 -16.34 3.71 0.60
N MET A 8 -16.25 4.99 0.94
CA MET A 8 -16.87 6.11 0.22
C MET A 8 -16.32 6.27 -1.20
N PHE A 9 -15.00 6.28 -1.40
CA PHE A 9 -14.44 6.49 -2.74
C PHE A 9 -14.51 5.26 -3.63
N ARG A 10 -14.53 4.05 -3.04
CA ARG A 10 -14.70 2.80 -3.80
C ARG A 10 -16.09 2.64 -4.43
N THR A 11 -17.11 3.31 -3.90
CA THR A 11 -18.47 3.24 -4.47
C THR A 11 -18.68 4.22 -5.63
N VAL A 12 -17.74 5.14 -5.87
CA VAL A 12 -17.82 6.07 -7.00
C VAL A 12 -17.36 5.36 -8.28
N PRO A 13 -18.22 5.20 -9.30
CA PRO A 13 -17.84 4.53 -10.54
C PRO A 13 -16.67 5.22 -11.23
N GLY A 14 -15.67 4.43 -11.64
CA GLY A 14 -14.47 4.94 -12.32
C GLY A 14 -13.46 5.66 -11.43
N CYS A 15 -13.69 5.73 -10.11
CA CYS A 15 -12.74 6.28 -9.16
C CYS A 15 -11.57 5.31 -8.91
N VAL A 16 -10.34 5.80 -9.06
CA VAL A 16 -9.13 5.06 -8.66
C VAL A 16 -8.71 5.48 -7.26
N VAL A 17 -8.61 4.50 -6.35
CA VAL A 17 -8.18 4.72 -4.96
C VAL A 17 -6.75 4.25 -4.79
N PHE A 18 -5.85 5.18 -4.50
CA PHE A 18 -4.46 4.92 -4.12
C PHE A 18 -4.32 4.95 -2.60
N TYR A 19 -3.65 3.95 -2.04
CA TYR A 19 -3.23 3.96 -0.65
C TYR A 19 -1.73 3.64 -0.54
N PRO A 20 -0.85 4.64 -0.73
CA PRO A 20 0.60 4.45 -0.66
C PRO A 20 1.04 4.08 0.76
N SER A 21 2.16 3.35 0.84
CA SER A 21 2.69 2.82 2.10
C SER A 21 4.04 3.43 2.51
N ASP A 22 4.68 4.20 1.64
CA ASP A 22 5.91 4.95 1.93
C ASP A 22 6.00 6.17 1.00
N VAL A 23 7.11 6.91 1.08
CA VAL A 23 7.33 8.12 0.26
C VAL A 23 7.39 7.82 -1.24
N VAL A 24 8.04 6.73 -1.65
CA VAL A 24 8.21 6.40 -3.07
C VAL A 24 6.88 5.99 -3.69
N SER A 25 6.12 5.11 -3.04
CA SER A 25 4.79 4.74 -3.51
C SER A 25 3.83 5.93 -3.49
N ALA A 26 3.99 6.90 -2.58
CA ALA A 26 3.20 8.14 -2.58
C ALA A 26 3.52 9.04 -3.77
N GLU A 27 4.80 9.24 -4.09
CA GLU A 27 5.24 10.01 -5.26
C GLU A 27 4.68 9.38 -6.55
N ARG A 28 4.85 8.06 -6.71
CA ARG A 28 4.35 7.32 -7.88
C ARG A 28 2.82 7.31 -7.96
N ALA A 29 2.12 7.21 -6.83
CA ALA A 29 0.66 7.33 -6.81
C ALA A 29 0.18 8.70 -7.29
N LEU A 30 0.86 9.78 -6.91
CA LEU A 30 0.54 11.13 -7.37
C LEU A 30 0.84 11.32 -8.86
N GLU A 31 1.96 10.78 -9.35
CA GLU A 31 2.29 10.77 -10.78
C GLU A 31 1.22 10.03 -11.61
N LEU A 32 0.80 8.84 -11.17
CA LEU A 32 -0.27 8.07 -11.81
C LEU A 32 -1.61 8.80 -11.75
N ALA A 33 -1.94 9.40 -10.62
CA ALA A 33 -3.19 10.15 -10.44
C ALA A 33 -3.25 11.35 -11.38
N ALA A 34 -2.14 12.10 -11.53
CA ALA A 34 -2.06 13.26 -12.43
C ALA A 34 -2.28 12.89 -13.91
N ASN A 35 -1.94 11.66 -14.30
CA ASN A 35 -2.10 11.17 -15.67
C ASN A 35 -3.39 10.37 -15.90
N TYR A 36 -4.18 10.10 -14.85
CA TYR A 36 -5.42 9.35 -14.96
C TYR A 36 -6.60 10.23 -15.39
N ARG A 37 -7.38 9.79 -16.38
CA ARG A 37 -8.62 10.46 -16.80
C ARG A 37 -9.79 9.96 -15.97
N GLY A 38 -10.13 10.69 -14.92
CA GLY A 38 -11.28 10.38 -14.08
C GLY A 38 -11.06 10.84 -12.66
N MET A 39 -11.89 10.32 -11.74
CA MET A 39 -11.73 10.63 -10.32
C MET A 39 -10.61 9.78 -9.72
N THR A 40 -9.78 10.42 -8.90
CA THR A 40 -8.77 9.73 -8.10
C THR A 40 -8.88 10.15 -6.64
N TYR A 41 -8.63 9.22 -5.74
CA TYR A 41 -8.49 9.49 -4.32
C TYR A 41 -7.18 8.89 -3.80
N THR A 42 -6.35 9.70 -3.15
CA THR A 42 -5.08 9.27 -2.57
C THR A 42 -5.14 9.40 -1.06
N ARG A 43 -5.12 8.27 -0.35
CA ARG A 43 -5.15 8.22 1.11
C ARG A 43 -3.74 8.33 1.68
N THR A 44 -3.40 9.48 2.28
CA THR A 44 -2.11 9.67 2.94
C THR A 44 -2.19 9.32 4.43
N THR A 45 -1.06 8.93 5.02
CA THR A 45 -0.94 8.61 6.44
C THR A 45 -0.12 9.69 7.13
N ARG A 46 -0.45 10.01 8.39
CA ARG A 46 0.23 11.05 9.18
C ARG A 46 1.60 10.59 9.73
N ALA A 47 1.69 9.34 10.18
CA ALA A 47 2.88 8.81 10.83
C ALA A 47 4.04 8.71 9.83
N GLU A 48 5.26 8.95 10.32
CA GLU A 48 6.47 8.63 9.57
C GLU A 48 6.55 7.11 9.34
N THR A 49 6.96 6.74 8.13
CA THR A 49 7.05 5.35 7.68
C THR A 49 8.41 5.13 7.03
N GLU A 50 8.95 3.92 7.17
CA GLU A 50 10.21 3.56 6.53
C GLU A 50 10.06 3.56 5.00
N VAL A 51 11.13 3.94 4.31
CA VAL A 51 11.19 3.86 2.85
C VAL A 51 11.45 2.41 2.46
N MET A 52 10.50 1.79 1.76
CA MET A 52 10.55 0.38 1.39
C MET A 52 10.97 0.17 -0.07
N TYR A 53 10.58 1.09 -0.95
CA TYR A 53 10.86 0.97 -2.38
C TYR A 53 12.04 1.85 -2.79
N GLY A 54 12.80 1.37 -3.78
CA GLY A 54 13.85 2.17 -4.42
C GLY A 54 13.25 3.21 -5.39
N PRO A 55 14.03 4.24 -5.78
CA PRO A 55 13.54 5.32 -6.65
C PRO A 55 13.08 4.82 -8.03
N ASP A 56 13.66 3.72 -8.52
CA ASP A 56 13.35 3.12 -9.83
C ASP A 56 12.16 2.13 -9.78
N GLU A 57 11.52 1.96 -8.63
CA GLU A 57 10.38 1.06 -8.49
C GLU A 57 9.19 1.53 -9.34
N VAL A 58 8.70 0.65 -10.20
CA VAL A 58 7.59 0.94 -11.12
C VAL A 58 6.26 0.57 -10.48
N PHE A 59 5.30 1.49 -10.53
CA PHE A 59 3.92 1.27 -10.08
C PHE A 59 2.93 1.40 -11.23
N GLU A 60 1.87 0.61 -11.17
CA GLU A 60 0.79 0.62 -12.16
C GLU A 60 -0.57 0.57 -11.45
N ILE A 61 -1.57 1.24 -12.01
CA ILE A 61 -2.94 1.21 -11.48
C ILE A 61 -3.46 -0.24 -11.48
N GLY A 62 -3.98 -0.69 -10.34
CA GLY A 62 -4.55 -2.03 -10.18
C GLY A 62 -3.54 -3.14 -9.91
N LYS A 63 -2.24 -2.82 -9.76
CA LYS A 63 -1.21 -3.80 -9.38
C LYS A 63 -0.71 -3.60 -7.96
N GLY A 64 -0.79 -4.65 -7.14
CA GLY A 64 -0.15 -4.71 -5.83
C GLY A 64 1.31 -5.15 -5.91
N LYS A 65 2.04 -5.04 -4.80
CA LYS A 65 3.44 -5.46 -4.67
C LYS A 65 3.57 -6.56 -3.61
N ILE A 66 4.36 -7.58 -3.92
CA ILE A 66 4.81 -8.57 -2.94
C ILE A 66 6.08 -8.00 -2.31
N VAL A 67 6.00 -7.56 -1.06
CA VAL A 67 7.13 -6.94 -0.34
C VAL A 67 7.95 -7.94 0.47
N ARG A 68 7.40 -9.13 0.72
CA ARG A 68 8.04 -10.24 1.42
C ARG A 68 7.40 -11.54 0.98
N GLN A 69 8.21 -12.56 0.74
CA GLN A 69 7.76 -13.92 0.41
C GLN A 69 8.84 -14.94 0.75
N SER A 70 8.42 -16.16 1.06
CA SER A 70 9.29 -17.32 1.26
C SER A 70 8.63 -18.60 0.76
N VAL A 71 9.42 -19.65 0.50
CA VAL A 71 8.88 -20.98 0.12
C VAL A 71 8.05 -21.60 1.26
N GLY A 72 8.25 -21.15 2.50
CA GLY A 72 7.59 -21.69 3.69
C GLY A 72 6.27 -20.99 4.06
N ASP A 73 5.88 -19.93 3.34
CA ASP A 73 4.78 -19.05 3.72
C ASP A 73 3.48 -19.82 3.99
N LYS A 74 2.88 -19.60 5.16
CA LYS A 74 1.60 -20.21 5.58
C LYS A 74 0.39 -19.33 5.28
N LEU A 75 0.62 -18.02 5.14
CA LEU A 75 -0.41 -17.00 5.04
C LEU A 75 0.02 -15.93 4.04
N THR A 76 -0.95 -15.41 3.30
CA THR A 76 -0.77 -14.17 2.54
C THR A 76 -1.51 -13.05 3.28
N VAL A 77 -0.78 -12.02 3.71
CA VAL A 77 -1.37 -10.85 4.36
C VAL A 77 -1.39 -9.69 3.36
N VAL A 78 -2.56 -9.10 3.16
CA VAL A 78 -2.74 -7.92 2.31
C VAL A 78 -2.93 -6.70 3.22
N ALA A 79 -2.02 -5.74 3.12
CA ALA A 79 -1.99 -4.55 3.96
C ALA A 79 -1.60 -3.30 3.15
N ALA A 80 -1.88 -2.11 3.69
CA ALA A 80 -1.63 -0.84 3.02
C ALA A 80 -1.42 0.29 4.03
N GLY A 81 -0.66 1.32 3.66
CA GLY A 81 -0.32 2.40 4.58
C GLY A 81 0.41 1.88 5.81
N ILE A 82 -0.01 2.37 6.99
CA ILE A 82 0.63 2.00 8.26
C ILE A 82 0.52 0.51 8.58
N THR A 83 -0.56 -0.17 8.16
CA THR A 83 -0.74 -1.58 8.51
C THR A 83 0.21 -2.49 7.74
N LEU A 84 0.80 -2.02 6.62
CA LEU A 84 1.83 -2.78 5.91
C LEU A 84 3.11 -2.88 6.75
N HIS A 85 3.51 -1.79 7.41
CA HIS A 85 4.67 -1.77 8.32
C HIS A 85 4.44 -2.67 9.53
N GLU A 86 3.25 -2.61 10.13
CA GLU A 86 2.90 -3.49 11.25
C GLU A 86 2.83 -4.96 10.82
N THR A 87 2.40 -5.24 9.58
CA THR A 87 2.40 -6.60 9.02
C THR A 87 3.83 -7.14 8.86
N LEU A 88 4.77 -6.31 8.42
CA LEU A 88 6.18 -6.72 8.29
C LEU A 88 6.80 -7.04 9.65
N LYS A 89 6.53 -6.21 10.67
CA LYS A 89 6.94 -6.47 12.06
C LYS A 89 6.32 -7.77 12.59
N ALA A 90 5.03 -7.99 12.35
CA ALA A 90 4.35 -9.22 12.74
C ALA A 90 4.96 -10.45 12.06
N ALA A 91 5.34 -10.33 10.78
CA ALA A 91 6.03 -11.40 10.06
C ALA A 91 7.41 -11.72 10.67
N ASP A 92 8.16 -10.72 11.14
CA ASP A 92 9.43 -10.95 11.85
C ASP A 92 9.23 -11.70 13.19
N ILE A 93 8.17 -11.34 13.93
CA ILE A 93 7.81 -12.02 15.19
C ILE A 93 7.46 -13.49 14.91
N LEU A 94 6.58 -13.74 13.94
CA LEU A 94 6.14 -15.09 13.58
C LEU A 94 7.28 -15.97 13.07
N ALA A 95 8.21 -15.41 12.30
CA ALA A 95 9.42 -16.12 11.88
C ALA A 95 10.27 -16.60 13.08
N GLY A 96 10.32 -15.80 14.15
CA GLY A 96 10.97 -16.18 15.42
C GLY A 96 10.27 -17.32 16.17
N GLU A 97 8.98 -17.54 15.91
CA GLU A 97 8.16 -18.61 16.48
C GLU A 97 8.09 -19.85 15.57
N GLY A 98 8.81 -19.85 14.44
CA GLY A 98 8.84 -20.94 13.48
C GLY A 98 7.66 -20.95 12.50
N MET A 99 6.97 -19.82 12.35
CA MET A 99 5.90 -19.60 11.38
C MET A 99 6.36 -18.83 10.14
#